data_AF-A0A967G1I0-F1
#
_entry.id   AF-A0A967G1I0-F1
#
_cell.length_a   1.000
_cell.length_b   1.000
_cell.length_c   1.000
_cell.angle_alpha   90.00
_cell.angle_beta   90.00
_cell.angle_gamma   90.00
#
_symmetry.space_group_name_H-M   'P 1'
#
loop_
_entity.id
_entity.type
_entity.pdbx_description
1 polymer ?
#
loop_
_entity_poly.entity_id
_entity_poly.type
_entity_poly.pdbx_seq_one_letter_code
_entity_poly.pdbx_strand_id
1 'polypeptide(L)' 'MSNDILVIAEHFDGKVNDISYEMVGKAREIAAELGGQTVMVMMGSGMADAAATFAADTTIYVDDPALAQ' A
#
# COMPACT_ATOMS: atom_id res chain seq x y z
N MET A 1 -3.35 18.76 -10.71
CA MET A 1 -2.72 17.99 -9.63
C MET A 1 -3.70 16.90 -9.27
N SER A 2 -3.29 15.63 -9.18
CA SER A 2 -4.19 14.59 -8.68
C SER A 2 -4.30 14.69 -7.16
N ASN A 3 -5.46 14.34 -6.62
CA ASN A 3 -5.74 14.37 -5.17
C ASN A 3 -5.58 12.98 -4.54
N ASP A 4 -4.71 12.16 -5.14
CA ASP A 4 -4.51 10.78 -4.75
C ASP A 4 -3.75 10.72 -3.42
N ILE A 5 -4.13 9.76 -2.59
CA ILE A 5 -3.50 9.53 -1.29
C ILE A 5 -2.65 8.28 -1.40
N LEU A 6 -1.34 8.44 -1.21
CA LEU A 6 -0.38 7.35 -1.24
C LEU A 6 -0.15 6.82 0.17
N VAL A 7 -0.24 5.49 0.31
CA VAL A 7 0.12 4.77 1.54
C VAL A 7 1.29 3.86 1.24
N ILE A 8 2.37 3.98 2.01
CA ILE A 8 3.52 3.06 1.92
C ILE A 8 3.34 1.97 2.97
N ALA A 9 3.28 0.71 2.54
CA ALA A 9 3.25 -0.44 3.45
C ALA A 9 4.63 -0.73 3.96
N GLU A 10 4.69 -0.95 5.26
CA GLU A 10 5.85 -1.55 5.90
C GLU A 10 5.58 -3.03 6.14
N HIS A 11 6.61 -3.83 5.91
CA HIS A 11 6.63 -5.24 6.28
C HIS A 11 7.93 -5.55 7.02
N PHE A 12 7.93 -6.63 7.79
CA PHE A 12 9.12 -7.16 8.45
C PHE A 12 9.09 -8.68 8.35
N ASP A 13 10.16 -9.30 7.88
CA ASP A 13 10.26 -10.76 7.71
C ASP A 13 9.07 -11.34 6.92
N GLY A 14 8.78 -10.72 5.77
CA GLY A 14 7.66 -11.13 4.92
C GLY A 14 6.25 -10.88 5.49
N LYS A 15 6.10 -10.17 6.62
CA LYS A 15 4.80 -9.88 7.22
C LYS A 15 4.48 -8.39 7.19
N VAL A 16 3.39 -8.05 6.51
CA VAL A 16 2.84 -6.69 6.50
C VAL A 16 2.39 -6.31 7.90
N ASN A 17 2.75 -5.11 8.35
CA ASN A 17 2.28 -4.58 9.62
C ASN A 17 0.80 -4.15 9.53
N ASP A 18 0.00 -4.49 10.54
CA ASP A 18 -1.45 -4.23 10.62
C ASP A 18 -1.80 -2.75 10.37
N ILE A 19 -0.94 -1.83 10.85
CA ILE A 19 -1.09 -0.39 10.65
C ILE A 19 -1.18 -0.01 9.17
N SER A 20 -0.53 -0.76 8.26
CA SER A 20 -0.60 -0.49 6.82
C SER A 20 -2.03 -0.61 6.30
N TYR A 21 -2.80 -1.60 6.80
CA TYR A 21 -4.20 -1.78 6.42
C TYR A 21 -5.10 -0.68 7.02
N GLU A 22 -4.85 -0.28 8.26
CA GLU A 22 -5.57 0.83 8.90
C GLU A 22 -5.35 2.14 8.14
N MET A 23 -4.11 2.39 7.70
CA MET A 23 -3.76 3.57 6.92
C MET A 23 -4.40 3.58 5.54
N VAL A 24 -4.53 2.43 4.86
CA VAL A 24 -5.32 2.33 3.61
C VAL A 24 -6.78 2.69 3.85
N GLY A 25 -7.37 2.22 4.95
CA GLY A 25 -8.72 2.58 5.36
C GLY A 25 -8.90 4.09 5.49
N LYS A 26 -7.97 4.76 6.20
CA LYS A 26 -8.02 6.21 6.38
C LYS A 26 -7.74 6.99 5.11
N ALA A 27 -6.80 6.53 4.29
CA ALA A 27 -6.50 7.12 2.99
C ALA A 27 -7.72 7.11 2.07
N ARG A 28 -8.52 6.05 2.12
CA ARG A 28 -9.77 5.95 1.34
C ARG A 28 -10.81 6.98 1.73
N GLU A 29 -10.97 7.27 3.01
CA GLU A 29 -11.85 8.34 3.48
C GLU A 29 -11.38 9.70 2.94
N ILE A 30 -10.09 9.99 3.08
CA ILE A 30 -9.50 11.27 2.66
C ILE A 30 -9.56 11.43 1.13
N ALA A 31 -9.20 10.39 0.38
CA ALA A 31 -9.25 10.40 -1.08
C ALA A 31 -10.68 10.63 -1.59
N ALA A 32 -11.69 10.01 -0.95
CA ALA A 32 -13.09 10.23 -1.30
C ALA A 32 -13.54 11.69 -1.06
N GLU A 33 -13.12 12.31 0.05
CA GLU A 33 -13.42 13.72 0.33
C GLU A 33 -12.76 14.68 -0.67
N LEU A 34 -11.56 14.34 -1.16
CA LEU A 34 -10.79 15.17 -2.09
C LEU A 34 -11.05 14.83 -3.56
N GLY A 35 -11.84 13.79 -3.86
CA GLY A 35 -12.09 13.33 -5.22
C GLY A 35 -10.86 12.71 -5.92
N GLY A 36 -9.98 12.05 -5.16
CA GLY A 36 -8.82 11.31 -5.65
C GLY A 36 -8.94 9.79 -5.44
N GLN A 37 -7.85 9.07 -5.69
CA GLN A 37 -7.75 7.62 -5.48
C GLN A 37 -6.84 7.27 -4.30
N THR A 38 -7.09 6.14 -3.67
CA THR A 38 -6.15 5.53 -2.72
C THR A 38 -5.16 4.66 -3.48
N VAL A 39 -3.88 4.99 -3.37
CA VAL A 39 -2.79 4.25 -4.00
C VAL A 39 -1.94 3.61 -2.92
N MET A 40 -1.93 2.28 -2.89
CA MET A 40 -1.06 1.51 -2.02
C MET A 40 0.29 1.28 -2.69
N VAL A 41 1.39 1.50 -1.97
CA VAL A 41 2.75 1.23 -2.44
C VAL A 41 3.41 0.24 -1.47
N MET A 42 3.80 -0.91 -1.98
CA MET A 42 4.57 -1.91 -1.23
C MET A 42 5.87 -2.21 -1.96
N MET A 43 6.94 -2.32 -1.19
CA MET A 43 8.29 -2.67 -1.66
C MET A 43 8.69 -3.94 -0.93
N GLY A 44 9.29 -4.91 -1.62
CA GLY A 44 9.74 -6.16 -1.00
C GLY A 44 10.22 -7.17 -2.05
N SER A 45 10.46 -8.42 -1.64
CA SER A 45 10.91 -9.49 -2.54
C SER A 45 10.00 -10.70 -2.45
N GLY A 46 9.38 -11.11 -3.55
CA GLY A 46 8.52 -12.30 -3.60
C GLY A 46 7.25 -12.22 -2.75
N MET A 47 6.69 -11.00 -2.59
CA MET A 47 5.56 -10.70 -1.70
C MET A 47 4.29 -10.27 -2.46
N ALA A 48 4.15 -10.64 -3.73
CA ALA A 48 3.02 -10.24 -4.56
C ALA A 48 1.66 -10.63 -3.94
N ASP A 49 1.57 -11.81 -3.31
CA ASP A 49 0.35 -12.26 -2.63
C ASP A 49 -0.01 -11.36 -1.44
N ALA A 50 0.99 -10.88 -0.69
CA ALA A 50 0.78 -9.94 0.42
C ALA A 50 0.42 -8.54 -0.09
N ALA A 51 1.00 -8.09 -1.22
CA ALA A 51 0.59 -6.83 -1.83
C ALA A 51 -0.86 -6.87 -2.34
N ALA A 52 -1.36 -8.04 -2.76
CA ALA A 52 -2.72 -8.20 -3.27
C ALA A 52 -3.81 -8.13 -2.17
N THR A 53 -3.46 -8.10 -0.89
CA THR A 53 -4.44 -8.07 0.22
C THR A 53 -4.99 -6.68 0.52
N PHE A 54 -4.36 -5.61 0.03
CA PHE A 54 -4.77 -4.24 0.34
C PHE A 54 -6.04 -3.83 -0.42
N ALA A 55 -7.00 -3.23 0.29
CA ALA A 55 -8.23 -2.70 -0.27
C ALA A 55 -8.08 -1.25 -0.75
N ALA A 56 -7.09 -0.99 -1.60
CA ALA A 56 -6.87 0.30 -2.26
C ALA A 56 -7.44 0.32 -3.69
N ASP A 57 -7.63 1.50 -4.28
CA ASP A 57 -8.08 1.62 -5.68
C ASP A 57 -6.99 1.14 -6.65
N THR A 58 -5.74 1.39 -6.30
CA THR A 58 -4.56 0.90 -7.03
C THR A 58 -3.52 0.40 -6.03
N THR A 59 -2.84 -0.70 -6.39
CA THR A 59 -1.66 -1.18 -5.65
C THR A 59 -0.46 -1.23 -6.58
N ILE A 60 0.63 -0.60 -6.16
CA ILE A 60 1.94 -0.64 -6.79
C ILE A 60 2.82 -1.53 -5.93
N TYR A 61 3.26 -2.66 -6.48
CA TYR A 61 4.23 -3.54 -5.86
C TYR A 61 5.56 -3.45 -6.60
N VAL A 62 6.62 -3.13 -5.87
CA VAL A 62 8.01 -3.17 -6.36
C VAL A 62 8.65 -4.44 -5.84
N ASP A 63 8.89 -5.38 -6.75
CA ASP A 63 9.55 -6.66 -6.47
C ASP A 63 11.04 -6.55 -6.82
N ASP A 64 11.91 -6.56 -5.81
CA ASP A 64 13.36 -6.57 -6.00
C ASP A 64 14.04 -7.33 -4.85
N PRO A 65 14.95 -8.30 -5.14
CA PRO A 65 15.72 -9.01 -4.12
C PRO A 65 16.50 -8.12 -3.16
N ALA A 66 16.90 -6.91 -3.57
CA ALA A 66 17.58 -5.94 -2.71
C ALA A 66 16.67 -5.33 -1.64
N LEU A 67 15.35 -5.52 -1.76
CA LEU A 67 14.33 -5.06 -0.83
C LEU A 67 13.83 -6.19 0.09
N ALA A 68 14.50 -7.34 0.10
CA ALA A 68 14.22 -8.40 1.07
C ALA A 68 14.52 -7.89 2.49
N GLN A 69 13.50 -7.88 3.35
CA GLN A 69 13.59 -7.59 4.79
C GLN A 69 13.23 -8.81 5.62
#